data_AF-A0A965JN94-F1
#
_entry.id   AF-A0A965JN94-F1
#
_cell.length_a   1.000
_cell.length_b   1.000
_cell.length_c   1.000
_cell.angle_alpha   90.00
_cell.angle_beta   90.00
_cell.angle_gamma   90.00
#
_symmetry.space_group_name_H-M   'P 1'
#
loop_
_entity.id
_entity.type
_entity.pdbx_description
1 polymer ?
#
loop_
_entity_poly.entity_id
_entity_poly.type
_entity_poly.pdbx_seq_one_letter_code
_entity_poly.pdbx_strand_id
1 'polypeptide(L)'
;NFPEGFAVAMPLRRAGASRFKSFWYGQLSAIVEPIAGVIGAVAVVYMEPLLPFALAFAAGAMIFVVVEEVIPETQRDKYTDVAVLGFIGGFVVMMILDVALG
;
A
#
# COMPACT_ATOMS: atom_id res chain seq x y z
N ASN A 1 6.40 -4.18 -11.31
CA ASN A 1 7.11 -3.98 -12.60
C ASN A 1 6.37 -4.34 -13.89
N PHE A 2 5.98 -5.59 -14.20
CA PHE A 2 5.23 -5.87 -15.47
C PHE A 2 3.90 -5.08 -15.61
N PRO A 3 3.11 -4.87 -14.54
CA PRO A 3 1.91 -4.03 -14.59
C PRO A 3 2.21 -2.53 -14.78
N GLU A 4 3.28 -1.99 -14.15
CA GLU A 4 3.64 -0.56 -14.22
C GLU A 4 4.32 -0.16 -15.53
N GLY A 5 5.15 -1.04 -16.12
CA GLY A 5 5.68 -0.84 -17.46
C GLY A 5 4.55 -0.66 -18.48
N PHE A 6 3.40 -1.32 -18.26
CA PHE A 6 2.18 -1.13 -19.03
C PHE A 6 1.44 0.18 -18.66
N ALA A 7 1.37 0.52 -17.38
CA ALA A 7 0.74 1.74 -16.87
C ALA A 7 1.42 3.04 -17.34
N VAL A 8 2.75 3.04 -17.54
CA VAL A 8 3.52 4.19 -18.05
C VAL A 8 3.60 4.19 -19.59
N ALA A 9 3.68 3.02 -20.23
CA ALA A 9 3.76 2.93 -21.69
C ALA A 9 2.44 3.28 -22.41
N MET A 10 1.29 3.01 -21.78
CA MET A 10 -0.04 3.28 -22.36
C MET A 10 -0.33 4.78 -22.55
N PRO A 11 -0.11 5.67 -21.57
CA PRO A 11 -0.25 7.12 -21.77
C PRO A 11 0.82 7.70 -22.70
N LEU A 12 2.09 7.24 -22.65
CA LEU A 12 3.12 7.69 -23.59
C LEU A 12 2.78 7.34 -25.05
N ARG A 13 2.14 6.20 -25.27
CA ARG A 13 1.62 5.79 -26.58
C ARG A 13 0.45 6.67 -27.03
N ARG A 14 -0.46 7.03 -26.12
CA ARG A 14 -1.54 7.98 -26.39
C ARG A 14 -1.02 9.38 -26.73
N ALA A 15 0.14 9.76 -26.18
CA ALA A 15 0.86 10.99 -26.51
C ALA A 15 1.69 10.93 -27.81
N GLY A 16 1.57 9.85 -28.60
CA GLY A 16 2.17 9.76 -29.95
C GLY A 16 3.55 9.10 -30.03
N ALA A 17 4.09 8.55 -28.94
CA ALA A 17 5.36 7.84 -28.98
C ALA A 17 5.25 6.45 -29.64
N SER A 18 6.29 6.05 -30.39
CA SER A 18 6.32 4.75 -31.09
C SER A 18 6.32 3.57 -30.11
N ARG A 19 5.73 2.44 -30.53
CA ARG A 19 5.53 1.24 -29.69
C ARG A 19 6.81 0.80 -28.96
N PHE A 20 7.95 0.91 -29.64
CA PHE A 20 9.25 0.51 -29.12
C PHE A 20 9.81 1.50 -28.10
N LYS A 21 9.56 2.81 -28.30
CA LYS A 21 10.05 3.88 -27.42
C LYS A 21 9.25 3.94 -26.11
N SER A 22 7.93 3.78 -26.17
CA SER A 22 7.06 3.72 -24.98
C SER A 22 7.37 2.49 -24.12
N PHE A 23 7.68 1.35 -24.75
CA PHE A 23 8.08 0.13 -24.05
C PHE A 23 9.46 0.29 -23.39
N TRP A 24 10.43 0.85 -24.10
CA TRP A 24 11.77 1.14 -23.56
C TRP A 24 11.72 2.09 -22.34
N TYR A 25 10.95 3.16 -22.39
CA TYR A 25 10.80 4.07 -21.25
C TYR A 25 10.03 3.43 -20.08
N GLY A 26 9.03 2.58 -20.36
CA GLY A 26 8.36 1.79 -19.32
C GLY A 26 9.30 0.82 -18.60
N GLN A 27 10.25 0.21 -19.32
CA GLN A 27 11.28 -0.64 -18.73
C GLN A 27 12.37 0.15 -18.00
N LEU A 28 12.76 1.33 -18.50
CA LEU A 28 13.74 2.18 -17.82
C LEU A 28 13.21 2.71 -16.48
N SER A 29 11.92 3.03 -16.38
CA SER A 29 11.29 3.41 -15.11
C SER A 29 11.33 2.26 -14.08
N ALA A 30 11.18 1.02 -14.55
CA ALA A 30 11.25 -0.16 -13.70
C ALA A 30 12.66 -0.41 -13.11
N ILE A 31 13.72 0.21 -13.64
CA ILE A 31 15.09 0.13 -13.10
C ILE A 31 15.30 1.10 -11.93
N VAL A 32 14.50 2.16 -11.84
CA VAL A 32 14.60 3.14 -10.74
C VAL A 32 14.15 2.52 -9.41
N GLU A 33 13.20 1.57 -9.45
CA GLU A 33 12.67 0.89 -8.26
C GLU A 33 13.70 0.02 -7.53
N PRO A 34 14.49 -0.87 -8.19
CA PRO A 34 15.57 -1.59 -7.52
C PRO A 34 16.59 -0.66 -6.87
N ILE A 35 16.94 0.45 -7.53
CA ILE A 35 17.93 1.40 -7.01
C ILE A 35 17.37 2.12 -5.77
N ALA A 36 16.14 2.65 -5.87
CA ALA A 36 15.46 3.29 -4.75
C ALA A 36 15.17 2.31 -3.61
N GLY A 37 14.84 1.05 -3.93
CA GLY A 37 14.62 -0.03 -2.98
C GLY A 37 15.89 -0.40 -2.22
N VAL A 38 17.05 -0.46 -2.89
CA VAL A 38 18.35 -0.68 -2.24
C VAL A 38 18.72 0.50 -1.35
N ILE A 39 18.54 1.73 -1.82
CA ILE A 39 18.80 2.94 -1.01
C ILE A 39 17.86 2.98 0.22
N GLY A 40 16.58 2.65 0.02
CA GLY A 40 15.59 2.56 1.09
C GLY A 40 15.94 1.47 2.10
N ALA A 41 16.35 0.28 1.63
CA ALA A 41 16.79 -0.80 2.50
C ALA A 41 18.01 -0.40 3.33
N VAL A 42 18.99 0.27 2.74
CA VAL A 42 20.17 0.78 3.47
C VAL A 42 19.75 1.82 4.51
N ALA A 43 18.84 2.75 4.17
CA ALA A 43 18.33 3.74 5.12
C ALA A 43 17.55 3.09 6.28
N VAL A 44 16.78 2.04 6.01
CA VAL A 44 16.04 1.26 7.01
C VAL A 44 17.00 0.59 7.98
N VAL A 45 18.10 -0.01 7.50
CA VAL A 45 19.13 -0.65 8.36
C VAL A 45 19.71 0.33 9.39
N TYR A 46 19.97 1.57 9.00
CA TYR A 46 20.46 2.59 9.96
C TYR A 46 19.40 3.04 10.97
N MET A 47 18.12 2.90 10.62
CA MET A 47 16.98 3.33 11.43
C MET A 47 16.34 2.18 12.21
N GLU A 48 16.83 0.94 12.06
CA GLU A 48 16.33 -0.28 12.72
C GLU A 48 16.04 -0.10 14.21
N PRO A 49 16.88 0.57 15.03
CA PRO A 49 16.57 0.76 16.45
C PRO A 49 15.37 1.67 16.71
N LEU A 50 15.05 2.59 15.79
CA LEU A 50 13.93 3.52 15.90
C LEU A 50 12.64 2.95 15.31
N LEU A 51 12.74 2.00 14.37
CA LEU A 51 11.59 1.42 13.68
C LEU A 51 10.54 0.83 14.63
N PRO A 52 10.87 0.05 15.70
CA PRO A 52 9.87 -0.49 16.60
C PRO A 52 9.03 0.60 17.29
N PHE A 53 9.65 1.72 17.66
CA PHE A 53 8.97 2.84 18.28
C PHE A 53 8.07 3.57 17.28
N ALA A 54 8.56 3.78 16.05
CA ALA A 54 7.78 4.40 14.98
C ALA A 54 6.59 3.52 14.57
N LEU A 55 6.78 2.20 14.47
CA LEU A 55 5.73 1.22 14.15
C LEU A 55 4.71 1.12 15.29
N ALA A 56 5.15 1.10 16.55
CA ALA A 56 4.24 1.13 17.70
C ALA A 56 3.41 2.43 17.73
N PHE A 57 4.03 3.57 17.43
CA PHE A 57 3.32 4.84 17.32
C PHE A 57 2.30 4.83 16.17
N ALA A 58 2.68 4.35 14.99
CA ALA A 58 1.79 4.23 13.85
C ALA A 58 0.61 3.28 14.14
N ALA A 59 0.86 2.14 14.77
CA ALA A 59 -0.18 1.22 15.21
C ALA A 59 -1.15 1.89 16.19
N GLY A 60 -0.64 2.63 17.17
CA GLY A 60 -1.46 3.40 18.11
C GLY A 60 -2.32 4.46 17.43
N ALA A 61 -1.74 5.21 16.47
CA ALA A 61 -2.47 6.21 15.70
C ALA A 61 -3.60 5.59 14.87
N MET A 62 -3.35 4.45 14.22
CA MET A 62 -4.37 3.74 13.44
C MET A 62 -5.51 3.20 14.33
N ILE A 63 -5.19 2.68 15.52
CA ILE A 63 -6.21 2.25 16.49
C ILE A 63 -7.09 3.43 16.91
N PHE A 64 -6.48 4.58 17.23
CA PHE A 64 -7.21 5.80 17.61
C PHE A 64 -8.18 6.25 16.51
N VAL A 65 -7.70 6.37 15.26
CA VAL A 65 -8.54 6.77 14.11
C VAL A 65 -9.71 5.80 13.91
N VAL A 66 -9.47 4.50 14.03
CA VAL A 66 -10.55 3.51 13.89
C VAL A 66 -11.61 3.65 14.99
N VAL A 67 -11.18 3.86 16.24
CA VAL A 67 -12.10 3.96 17.38
C VAL A 67 -12.88 5.28 17.39
N GLU A 68 -12.23 6.39 17.09
CA GLU A 68 -12.83 7.74 17.20
C GLU A 68 -13.56 8.18 15.93
N GLU A 69 -13.09 7.74 14.76
CA GLU A 69 -13.66 8.18 13.48
C GLU A 69 -14.49 7.06 12.85
N VAL A 70 -13.87 5.91 12.56
CA VAL A 70 -14.47 4.86 11.73
C VAL A 70 -15.66 4.17 12.42
N ILE A 71 -15.52 3.76 13.69
CA ILE A 71 -16.62 3.09 14.40
C ILE A 71 -17.82 4.05 14.54
N PRO A 72 -17.70 5.27 15.06
CA PRO A 72 -18.82 6.20 15.17
C PRO A 72 -19.45 6.57 13.83
N GLU A 73 -18.65 6.71 12.77
CA GLU A 73 -19.15 6.96 11.42
C GLU A 73 -20.04 5.80 10.93
N THR A 74 -19.62 4.55 11.13
CA THR A 74 -20.43 3.38 10.76
C THR A 74 -21.70 3.22 11.59
N GLN A 75 -21.72 3.73 12.83
CA GLN A 75 -22.88 3.67 13.72
C GLN A 75 -23.91 4.79 13.47
N ARG A 76 -23.55 5.81 12.68
CA ARG A 76 -24.47 6.91 12.30
C ARG A 76 -25.43 6.53 11.18
N ASP A 77 -25.15 5.46 10.45
CA ASP A 77 -25.99 4.98 9.35
C ASP A 77 -26.99 3.91 9.81
N LYS A 78 -28.00 3.63 8.99
CA LYS A 78 -29.09 2.70 9.32
C LYS A 78 -28.68 1.22 9.33
N TYR A 79 -27.49 0.89 8.84
CA TYR A 79 -27.00 -0.48 8.61
C TYR A 79 -25.84 -0.87 9.55
N THR A 80 -25.97 -0.53 10.83
CA THR A 80 -24.94 -0.77 11.85
C THR A 80 -24.52 -2.24 11.95
N ASP A 81 -25.47 -3.17 11.86
CA ASP A 81 -25.21 -4.61 11.94
C ASP A 81 -24.37 -5.12 10.74
N VAL A 82 -24.63 -4.59 9.55
CA VAL A 82 -23.88 -4.95 8.33
C VAL A 82 -22.46 -4.39 8.39
N ALA A 83 -22.29 -3.18 8.93
CA ALA A 83 -20.98 -2.59 9.11
C ALA A 83 -20.12 -3.39 10.11
N VAL A 84 -20.71 -3.86 11.21
CA VAL A 84 -20.01 -4.73 12.19
C VAL A 84 -19.63 -6.07 11.57
N LEU A 85 -20.53 -6.69 10.79
CA LEU A 85 -20.20 -7.93 10.06
C LEU A 85 -19.08 -7.72 9.04
N GLY A 86 -19.08 -6.58 8.34
CA GLY A 86 -18.01 -6.20 7.42
C GLY A 86 -16.66 -5.99 8.12
N PHE A 87 -16.67 -5.35 9.30
CA PHE A 87 -15.48 -5.17 10.12
C PHE A 87 -14.90 -6.51 10.58
N ILE A 88 -15.74 -7.40 11.11
CA ILE A 88 -15.30 -8.75 11.54
C ILE A 88 -14.77 -9.54 10.33
N GLY A 89 -15.45 -9.49 9.19
CA GLY A 89 -15.00 -10.15 7.95
C GLY A 89 -13.64 -9.65 7.47
N GLY A 90 -13.45 -8.33 7.43
CA GLY A 90 -12.18 -7.71 7.07
C GLY A 90 -11.05 -8.06 8.04
N PHE A 91 -11.34 -8.06 9.35
CA PHE A 91 -10.39 -8.47 10.38
C PHE A 91 -9.96 -9.93 10.21
N VAL A 92 -10.90 -10.84 9.98
CA VAL A 92 -10.60 -12.26 9.75
C VAL A 92 -9.75 -12.44 8.49
N VAL A 93 -10.08 -11.77 7.39
CA VAL A 93 -9.29 -11.85 6.15
C VAL A 93 -7.86 -11.33 6.39
N MET A 94 -7.71 -10.21 7.08
CA MET A 94 -6.40 -9.65 7.42
C MET A 94 -5.60 -10.62 8.29
N MET A 95 -6.20 -11.23 9.31
CA MET A 95 -5.55 -12.25 10.15
C MET A 95 -5.14 -13.50 9.37
N ILE A 96 -5.96 -13.95 8.41
CA ILE A 96 -5.58 -15.06 7.53
C ILE A 96 -4.37 -14.68 6.68
N LEU A 97 -4.35 -13.47 6.12
CA LEU A 97 -3.23 -12.99 5.31
C LEU A 97 -1.95 -12.84 6.14
N ASP A 98 -2.05 -12.31 7.37
CA ASP A 98 -0.91 -12.17 8.29
C ASP A 98 -0.31 -13.53 8.65
N VAL A 99 -1.14 -14.53 8.95
CA VAL A 99 -0.66 -15.90 9.27
C VAL A 99 -0.14 -16.64 8.02
N ALA A 100 -0.74 -16.41 6.85
CA ALA A 100 -0.37 -17.12 5.63
C ALA A 100 0.85 -16.52 4.90
N LEU A 101 1.07 -15.21 5.01
CA LEU A 101 2.18 -14.49 4.39
C LEU A 101 3.29 -14.11 5.38
N GLY A 102 3.04 -14.29 6.69
CA GLY A 102 3.98 -14.04 7.78
C GLY A 102 5.14 -15.01 7.85
#